data_AF-A0A0D2KB77-F1
#
_entry.id   AF-A0A0D2KB77-F1
#
_cell.length_a   1.000
_cell.length_b   1.000
_cell.length_c   1.000
_cell.angle_alpha   90.00
_cell.angle_beta   90.00
_cell.angle_gamma   90.00
#
_symmetry.space_group_name_H-M   'P 1'
#
loop_
_entity.id
_entity.type
_entity.pdbx_description
1 polymer ?
#
loop_
_entity_poly.entity_id
_entity_poly.type
_entity_poly.pdbx_seq_one_letter_code
_entity_poly.pdbx_strand_id
1 'polypeptide(L)'
;MAPPEHPFPVSELDQHVRSHSVNYKEKSRKLPQDFDLQRDCELMELVQYSCTTVKQQYERALANGTGTARMECFPIVRLFRKCVKGGKVFHVETTAWEGQHAWKPPNTQPTVHMNNSDQEKPAADVSSGNMVTSYWNSLWSKK
;
A
#
# COMPACT_ATOMS: atom_id res chain seq x y z
N MET A 1 7.75 24.28 -6.54
CA MET A 1 7.86 23.25 -5.48
C MET A 1 6.47 22.73 -5.18
N ALA A 2 6.28 21.42 -5.02
CA ALA A 2 5.00 20.88 -4.55
C ALA A 2 4.80 21.25 -3.06
N PRO A 3 3.57 21.58 -2.64
CA PRO A 3 3.28 21.85 -1.23
C PRO A 3 3.53 20.61 -0.38
N PRO A 4 3.96 20.76 0.89
CA PRO A 4 4.05 19.65 1.83
C PRO A 4 2.67 19.05 2.08
N GLU A 5 2.46 17.81 1.67
CA GLU A 5 1.26 17.02 1.97
C GLU A 5 1.56 16.13 3.18
N HIS A 6 0.56 15.94 4.06
CA HIS A 6 0.70 15.02 5.19
C HIS A 6 0.39 13.60 4.74
N PRO A 7 1.31 12.63 4.93
CA PRO A 7 1.02 11.24 4.62
C PRO A 7 -0.03 10.70 5.59
N PHE A 8 -0.99 9.94 5.07
CA PHE A 8 -2.02 9.25 5.85
C PHE A 8 -2.14 7.79 5.35
N PRO A 9 -2.57 6.85 6.21
CA PRO A 9 -2.73 5.46 5.79
C PRO A 9 -3.86 5.31 4.76
N VAL A 10 -3.72 4.36 3.85
CA VAL A 10 -4.69 4.12 2.76
C VAL A 10 -6.11 3.87 3.28
N SER A 11 -6.25 3.26 4.47
CA SER A 11 -7.56 3.03 5.10
C SER A 11 -8.33 4.30 5.42
N GLU A 12 -7.66 5.45 5.53
CA GLU A 12 -8.27 6.75 5.84
C GLU A 12 -8.61 7.57 4.59
N LEU A 13 -8.37 7.00 3.39
CA LEU A 13 -8.59 7.69 2.11
C LEU A 13 -10.02 8.21 1.96
N ASP A 14 -11.03 7.38 2.26
CA ASP A 14 -12.44 7.74 2.12
C ASP A 14 -12.82 8.95 2.98
N GLN A 15 -12.19 9.08 4.16
CA GLN A 15 -12.39 10.20 5.07
C GLN A 15 -11.62 11.44 4.60
N HIS A 16 -10.35 11.28 4.21
CA HIS A 16 -9.49 12.38 3.82
C HIS A 16 -9.96 13.07 2.53
N VAL A 17 -10.57 12.32 1.61
CA VAL A 17 -11.16 12.87 0.38
C VAL A 17 -12.31 13.84 0.68
N ARG A 18 -12.98 13.68 1.81
CA ARG A 18 -14.07 14.58 2.24
C ARG A 18 -13.56 15.92 2.77
N SER A 19 -12.26 16.14 2.89
CA SER A 19 -11.66 17.41 3.32
C SER A 19 -10.52 17.87 2.40
N HIS A 20 -10.05 19.10 2.61
CA HIS A 20 -8.87 19.67 1.96
C HIS A 20 -8.28 20.75 2.87
N SER A 21 -6.96 20.95 2.79
CA SER A 21 -6.29 22.03 3.51
C SER A 21 -6.38 23.36 2.74
N VAL A 22 -6.79 24.42 3.43
CA VAL A 22 -6.72 25.80 2.93
C VAL A 22 -6.10 26.67 4.02
N ASN A 23 -4.95 27.27 3.73
CA ASN A 23 -4.20 28.08 4.70
C ASN A 23 -3.91 27.32 6.01
N TYR A 24 -3.46 26.06 5.90
CA TYR A 24 -3.17 25.18 7.04
C TYR A 24 -4.39 24.86 7.93
N LYS A 25 -5.61 25.09 7.42
CA LYS A 25 -6.87 24.73 8.08
C LYS A 25 -7.60 23.70 7.25
N GLU A 26 -8.04 22.64 7.90
CA GLU A 26 -8.86 21.61 7.26
C GLU A 26 -10.26 22.17 6.97
N LYS A 27 -10.71 22.01 5.72
CA LYS A 27 -12.03 22.40 5.25
C LYS A 27 -12.71 21.23 4.59
N SER A 28 -13.96 20.97 4.97
CA SER A 28 -14.77 19.95 4.33
C SER A 28 -15.05 20.29 2.87
N ARG A 29 -14.89 19.29 2.00
CA ARG A 29 -15.39 19.33 0.63
C ARG A 29 -16.90 19.10 0.66
N LYS A 30 -17.58 19.84 -0.22
CA LYS A 30 -18.99 19.74 -0.62
C LYS A 30 -19.60 18.35 -0.85
N LEU A 31 -18.96 17.21 -0.60
CA LEU A 31 -19.31 15.91 -1.22
C LEU A 31 -20.69 15.38 -0.78
N PRO A 32 -21.42 14.66 -1.65
CA PRO A 32 -22.65 13.97 -1.26
C PRO A 32 -22.41 12.99 -0.12
N GLN A 33 -23.48 12.64 0.61
CA GLN A 33 -23.37 11.66 1.70
C GLN A 33 -23.04 10.27 1.16
N ASP A 34 -23.64 9.92 0.02
CA ASP A 34 -23.45 8.68 -0.74
C ASP A 34 -22.24 8.71 -1.69
N PHE A 35 -21.31 9.66 -1.53
CA PHE A 35 -20.11 9.73 -2.36
C PHE A 35 -19.26 8.47 -2.20
N ASP A 36 -18.99 7.82 -3.33
CA ASP A 36 -18.16 6.63 -3.43
C ASP A 36 -16.99 6.89 -4.39
N LEU A 37 -15.76 6.71 -3.90
CA LEU A 37 -14.53 6.91 -4.66
C LEU A 37 -14.44 6.01 -5.88
N GLN A 38 -14.95 4.78 -5.82
CA GLN A 38 -14.86 3.82 -6.91
C GLN A 38 -15.87 4.14 -8.02
N ARG A 39 -17.08 4.54 -7.64
CA ARG A 39 -18.16 4.90 -8.57
C ARG A 39 -18.02 6.31 -9.14
N ASP A 40 -17.64 7.29 -8.31
CA ASP A 40 -17.74 8.72 -8.63
C ASP A 40 -16.40 9.33 -9.09
N CYS A 41 -15.30 8.57 -9.06
CA CYS A 41 -13.99 9.02 -9.52
C CYS A 41 -13.32 8.03 -10.47
N GLU A 42 -12.78 8.54 -11.57
CA GLU A 42 -12.02 7.78 -12.55
C GLU A 42 -10.61 7.50 -12.03
N LEU A 43 -10.17 6.24 -12.08
CA LEU A 43 -8.81 5.85 -11.74
C LEU A 43 -7.88 6.11 -12.93
N MET A 44 -6.85 6.90 -12.72
CA MET A 44 -5.87 7.30 -13.72
C MET A 44 -4.48 6.84 -13.31
N GLU A 45 -3.66 6.50 -14.32
CA GLU A 45 -2.26 6.12 -14.16
C GLU A 45 -1.35 7.24 -14.69
N LEU A 46 -0.33 7.60 -13.91
CA LEU A 46 0.75 8.49 -14.34
C LEU A 46 2.09 7.80 -14.15
N VAL A 47 2.78 7.54 -15.26
CA VAL A 47 4.16 7.04 -15.25
C VAL A 47 5.12 8.24 -15.21
N GLN A 48 5.87 8.35 -14.11
CA GLN A 48 6.97 9.29 -13.99
C GLN A 48 8.31 8.55 -14.07
N TYR A 49 9.39 9.27 -14.33
CA TYR A 49 10.74 8.70 -14.32
C TYR A 49 11.59 9.39 -13.27
N SER A 50 12.26 8.60 -12.44
CA SER A 50 13.30 9.09 -11.54
C SER A 50 14.65 8.69 -12.07
N CYS A 51 15.47 9.69 -12.40
CA CYS A 51 16.79 9.48 -12.97
C CYS A 51 17.89 9.65 -11.92
N THR A 52 18.97 8.90 -12.08
CA THR A 52 20.15 9.03 -11.23
C THR A 52 20.73 10.43 -11.32
N THR A 53 20.96 11.06 -10.16
CA THR A 53 21.61 12.36 -10.05
C THR A 53 23.08 12.29 -10.46
N VAL A 54 23.69 13.43 -10.76
CA VAL A 54 25.13 13.52 -11.09
C VAL A 54 25.99 12.93 -9.97
N LYS A 55 25.64 13.19 -8.71
CA LYS A 55 26.33 12.62 -7.54
C LYS A 55 26.27 11.09 -7.54
N GLN A 56 25.08 10.51 -7.75
CA GLN A 56 24.91 9.05 -7.82
C GLN A 56 25.66 8.44 -9.00
N GLN A 57 25.72 9.13 -10.14
CA GLN A 57 26.52 8.68 -11.28
C GLN A 57 28.01 8.66 -10.93
N TYR A 58 28.53 9.73 -10.31
CA TYR A 58 29.93 9.79 -9.88
C TYR A 58 30.28 8.67 -8.87
N GLU A 59 29.43 8.47 -7.86
CA GLU A 59 29.62 7.40 -6.87
C GLU A 59 29.66 6.01 -7.52
N ARG A 60 28.79 5.74 -8.49
CA ARG A 60 28.82 4.48 -9.26
C ARG A 60 30.04 4.35 -10.16
N ALA A 61 30.48 5.44 -10.79
CA ALA A 61 31.65 5.44 -11.66
C ALA A 61 32.91 5.06 -10.87
N LEU A 62 33.04 5.56 -9.63
CA LEU A 62 34.09 5.17 -8.69
C LEU A 62 33.98 3.70 -8.27
N ALA A 63 32.76 3.20 -8.00
CA ALA A 63 32.55 1.84 -7.53
C ALA A 63 32.78 0.76 -8.62
N ASN A 64 32.46 1.05 -9.88
CA ASN A 64 32.47 0.05 -10.96
C ASN A 64 33.86 -0.19 -11.59
N GLY A 65 34.92 0.53 -11.18
CA GLY A 65 36.30 0.37 -11.67
C GLY A 65 36.54 0.80 -13.13
N THR A 66 35.49 0.91 -13.95
CA THR A 66 35.52 1.38 -15.35
C THR A 66 35.54 2.90 -15.48
N GLY A 67 35.28 3.64 -14.40
CA GLY A 67 35.30 5.11 -14.37
C GLY A 67 34.15 5.78 -15.14
N THR A 68 33.18 5.02 -15.63
CA THR A 68 32.03 5.54 -16.38
C THR A 68 30.72 5.04 -15.78
N ALA A 69 29.81 5.95 -15.45
CA ALA A 69 28.43 5.63 -15.11
C ALA A 69 27.50 6.41 -16.02
N ARG A 70 26.49 5.73 -16.57
CA ARG A 70 25.45 6.35 -17.40
C ARG A 70 24.29 6.79 -16.52
N MET A 71 23.53 7.77 -17.01
CA MET A 71 22.25 8.11 -16.41
C MET A 71 21.29 6.94 -16.59
N GLU A 72 20.70 6.50 -15.50
CA GLU A 72 19.64 5.49 -15.51
C GLU A 72 18.36 6.13 -14.97
N CYS A 73 17.25 5.88 -15.67
CA CYS A 73 15.93 6.38 -15.30
C CYS A 73 15.01 5.20 -15.01
N PHE A 74 14.39 5.22 -13.83
CA PHE A 74 13.50 4.16 -13.37
C PHE A 74 12.05 4.67 -13.41
N PRO A 75 11.12 3.88 -13.97
CA PRO A 75 9.71 4.26 -13.98
C PRO A 75 9.13 4.18 -12.56
N ILE A 76 8.35 5.19 -12.21
CA ILE A 76 7.53 5.28 -11.00
C ILE A 76 6.09 5.43 -11.45
N VAL A 77 5.30 4.38 -11.26
CA VAL A 77 3.87 4.41 -11.54
C VAL A 77 3.16 5.04 -10.35
N ARG A 78 2.38 6.09 -10.59
CA ARG A 78 1.47 6.69 -9.62
C ARG A 78 0.03 6.51 -10.06
N LEU A 79 -0.82 6.10 -9.12
CA LEU A 79 -2.26 6.04 -9.33
C LEU A 79 -2.91 7.25 -8.68
N PHE A 80 -3.86 7.85 -9.37
CA PHE A 80 -4.63 8.97 -8.83
C PHE A 80 -6.07 8.89 -9.34
N ARG A 81 -6.99 9.32 -8.49
CA ARG A 81 -8.41 9.40 -8.83
C ARG A 81 -8.77 10.81 -9.27
N LYS A 82 -9.42 10.94 -10.43
CA LYS A 82 -9.99 12.20 -10.94
C LYS A 82 -11.48 12.20 -10.63
N CYS A 83 -11.89 13.07 -9.72
CA CYS A 83 -13.26 13.20 -9.26
C CYS A 83 -13.92 14.44 -9.86
N VAL A 84 -15.19 14.35 -10.24
CA VAL A 84 -15.97 15.49 -10.76
C VAL A 84 -17.19 15.71 -9.89
N LYS A 85 -17.34 16.94 -9.37
CA LYS A 85 -18.54 17.32 -8.61
C LYS A 85 -19.00 18.72 -8.98
N GLY A 86 -20.25 18.84 -9.43
CA GLY A 86 -20.88 20.13 -9.71
C GLY A 86 -20.08 20.97 -10.72
N GLY A 87 -19.49 20.32 -11.73
CA GLY A 87 -18.63 20.95 -12.74
C GLY A 87 -17.20 21.25 -12.28
N LYS A 88 -16.83 20.95 -11.02
CA LYS A 88 -15.46 21.13 -10.51
C LYS A 88 -14.72 19.80 -10.48
N VAL A 89 -13.51 19.80 -11.05
CA VAL A 89 -12.60 18.66 -11.03
C VAL A 89 -11.65 18.78 -9.85
N PHE A 90 -11.43 17.69 -9.14
CA PHE A 90 -10.35 17.60 -8.17
C PHE A 90 -9.66 16.24 -8.25
N HIS A 91 -8.39 16.20 -7.86
CA HIS A 91 -7.56 15.00 -7.88
C HIS A 91 -7.31 14.50 -6.47
N VAL A 92 -7.26 13.19 -6.33
CA VAL A 92 -6.89 12.49 -5.10
C VAL A 92 -5.73 11.58 -5.47
N GLU A 93 -4.55 11.85 -4.93
CA GLU A 93 -3.42 10.93 -5.10
C GLU A 93 -3.65 9.73 -4.19
N THR A 94 -3.68 8.54 -4.79
CA THR A 94 -3.79 7.29 -4.06
C THR A 94 -2.44 6.61 -4.15
N THR A 95 -1.65 6.67 -3.08
CA THR A 95 -0.49 5.78 -2.95
C THR A 95 -0.90 4.31 -2.81
N ALA A 96 -2.22 4.06 -2.67
CA ALA A 96 -2.83 2.76 -2.70
C ALA A 96 -2.68 2.12 -4.08
N TRP A 97 -2.01 0.98 -4.09
CA TRP A 97 -2.04 0.06 -5.20
C TRP A 97 -3.43 -0.59 -5.27
N GLU A 98 -4.25 -0.25 -6.27
CA GLU A 98 -5.60 -0.80 -6.44
C GLU A 98 -5.67 -1.77 -7.63
N GLY A 99 -6.62 -2.71 -7.60
CA GLY A 99 -6.85 -3.65 -8.71
C GLY A 99 -5.65 -4.54 -9.03
N GLN A 100 -5.24 -4.56 -10.30
CA GLN A 100 -4.12 -5.40 -10.77
C GLN A 100 -2.76 -4.99 -10.21
N HIS A 101 -2.64 -3.73 -9.76
CA HIS A 101 -1.39 -3.25 -9.18
C HIS A 101 -1.30 -3.45 -7.68
N ALA A 102 -2.39 -3.88 -7.02
CA ALA A 102 -2.46 -4.10 -5.59
C ALA A 102 -1.27 -4.92 -5.08
N TRP A 103 -0.52 -4.35 -4.14
CA TRP A 103 0.60 -5.04 -3.52
C TRP A 103 0.06 -6.30 -2.83
N LYS A 104 0.48 -7.46 -3.33
CA LYS A 104 0.26 -8.74 -2.66
C LYS A 104 1.52 -9.03 -1.85
N PRO A 105 1.41 -9.29 -0.55
CA PRO A 105 2.56 -9.74 0.21
C PRO A 105 3.13 -10.99 -0.46
N PRO A 106 4.46 -11.13 -0.56
CA PRO A 106 5.06 -12.38 -1.00
C PRO A 106 4.53 -13.49 -0.08
N ASN A 107 4.03 -14.57 -0.69
CA ASN A 107 3.43 -15.69 0.03
C ASN A 107 4.52 -16.39 0.85
N THR A 108 4.67 -16.02 2.12
CA THR A 108 5.48 -16.76 3.08
C THR A 108 4.71 -18.03 3.43
N GLN A 109 4.71 -19.02 2.54
CA GLN A 109 4.29 -20.35 2.94
C GLN A 109 5.35 -20.88 3.91
N PRO A 110 4.99 -21.22 5.16
CA PRO A 110 5.85 -22.06 5.96
C PRO A 110 5.95 -23.39 5.22
N THR A 111 7.14 -23.72 4.74
CA THR A 111 7.48 -25.07 4.23
C THR A 111 7.43 -26.04 5.40
N VAL A 112 6.23 -26.45 5.79
CA VAL A 112 6.05 -27.65 6.62
C VAL A 112 6.34 -28.83 5.71
N HIS A 113 7.59 -29.29 5.71
CA HIS A 113 7.92 -30.63 5.25
C HIS A 113 7.21 -31.63 6.17
N MET A 114 5.98 -32.03 5.81
CA MET A 114 5.35 -33.23 6.36
C MET A 114 5.96 -34.43 5.65
N ASN A 115 6.85 -35.14 6.34
CA ASN A 115 7.16 -36.51 5.98
C ASN A 115 6.05 -37.41 6.51
N ASN A 116 5.37 -38.06 5.59
CA ASN A 116 4.27 -38.98 5.82
C ASN A 116 4.84 -40.39 5.96
N SER A 117 4.55 -41.07 7.06
CA SER A 117 4.63 -42.53 7.17
C SER A 117 3.65 -43.01 8.24
N ASP A 118 2.49 -43.44 7.73
CA ASP A 118 1.62 -44.57 8.12
C ASP A 118 1.44 -44.92 9.61
N GLN A 119 0.19 -44.92 10.11
CA GLN A 119 -0.70 -46.11 10.10
C GLN A 119 -1.90 -46.01 11.11
N GLU A 120 -3.11 -46.18 10.56
CA GLU A 120 -4.40 -46.74 11.10
C GLU A 120 -5.25 -46.12 12.26
N LYS A 121 -6.38 -45.50 11.85
CA LYS A 121 -7.84 -45.82 12.09
C LYS A 121 -8.45 -45.85 13.54
N PRO A 122 -9.81 -45.76 13.70
CA PRO A 122 -10.70 -44.58 13.67
C PRO A 122 -11.55 -44.39 14.96
N ALA A 123 -12.21 -43.22 15.12
CA ALA A 123 -13.69 -43.07 15.24
C ALA A 123 -14.14 -41.80 15.99
N ALA A 124 -15.16 -41.15 15.39
CA ALA A 124 -16.29 -40.43 16.00
C ALA A 124 -16.11 -39.04 16.65
N ASP A 125 -16.65 -38.05 15.92
CA ASP A 125 -17.72 -37.12 16.30
C ASP A 125 -17.46 -35.71 16.91
N VAL A 126 -18.07 -34.74 16.20
CA VAL A 126 -18.73 -33.49 16.62
C VAL A 126 -17.91 -32.26 17.09
N SER A 127 -18.18 -31.17 16.35
CA SER A 127 -18.31 -29.75 16.77
C SER A 127 -17.10 -28.81 16.78
N SER A 128 -17.21 -27.82 15.88
CA SER A 128 -17.06 -26.37 16.10
C SER A 128 -16.50 -25.88 17.44
N GLY A 129 -15.44 -25.06 17.38
CA GLY A 129 -15.11 -24.13 18.47
C GLY A 129 -13.67 -23.60 18.49
N ASN A 130 -13.50 -22.33 18.10
CA ASN A 130 -12.58 -21.33 18.67
C ASN A 130 -11.08 -21.67 18.85
N MET A 131 -10.28 -21.35 17.84
CA MET A 131 -8.81 -21.36 17.92
C MET A 131 -8.22 -19.96 18.24
N VAL A 132 -8.72 -19.31 19.30
CA VAL A 132 -8.23 -17.97 19.73
C VAL A 132 -7.59 -17.98 21.13
N THR A 133 -7.52 -19.12 21.81
CA THR A 133 -7.18 -19.13 23.25
C THR A 133 -5.75 -19.57 23.61
N SER A 134 -4.85 -19.85 22.65
CA SER A 134 -3.51 -20.38 23.01
C SER A 134 -2.40 -19.33 23.16
N TYR A 135 -2.64 -18.04 22.89
CA TYR A 135 -1.56 -17.04 22.84
C TYR A 135 -1.37 -16.21 24.12
N TRP A 136 -2.14 -16.45 25.19
CA TRP A 136 -2.13 -15.60 26.39
C TRP A 136 -1.51 -16.22 27.64
N ASN A 137 -1.06 -17.47 27.60
CA ASN A 137 -0.52 -18.16 28.78
C ASN A 137 1.02 -18.15 28.91
N SER A 138 1.74 -17.43 28.05
CA SER A 138 3.22 -17.40 28.12
C SER A 138 3.80 -16.12 28.73
N LEU A 139 2.98 -15.18 29.23
CA LEU A 139 3.50 -13.87 29.69
C LEU A 139 3.51 -13.66 31.21
N TRP A 140 2.86 -14.49 32.03
CA TRP A 140 2.87 -14.34 33.50
C TRP A 140 2.88 -15.71 34.21
N SER A 141 4.08 -16.28 34.41
CA SER A 141 4.33 -17.20 35.53
C SER A 141 5.83 -17.36 35.83
N LYS A 142 6.24 -16.68 36.90
CA LYS A 142 7.28 -16.99 37.89
C LYS A 142 8.72 -17.22 37.41
N LYS A 143 9.62 -16.35 37.88
CA LYS A 143 10.15 -16.51 39.24
C LYS A 143 10.49 -15.16 39.87
#